data_AF-A0A3V7F455-F1
#
_entry.id   AF-A0A3V7F455-F1
#
_cell.length_a   1.000
_cell.length_b   1.000
_cell.length_c   1.000
_cell.angle_alpha   90.00
_cell.angle_beta   90.00
_cell.angle_gamma   90.00
#
_symmetry.space_group_name_H-M   'P 1'
#
loop_
_entity.id
_entity.type
_entity.pdbx_description
1 polymer ?
#
loop_
_entity_poly.entity_id
_entity_poly.type
_entity_poly.pdbx_seq_one_letter_code
_entity_poly.pdbx_strand_id
1 'polypeptide(L)'
;MSFFDELKASLEEAVEIKNGVREPARVTRYELADVKAIRAQLNVSQSEMAKVLGTSLDTIKSWETGRRNPTGLAAKVLATIQANPKFFQELAAH
;
A
#
# COMPACT_ATOMS: atom_id res chain seq x y z
N MET A 1 14.37 7.09 -38.21
CA MET A 1 13.70 5.83 -37.81
C MET A 1 12.22 6.00 -38.11
N SER A 2 11.54 4.93 -38.54
CA SER A 2 10.09 4.97 -38.73
C SER A 2 9.38 4.78 -37.39
N PHE A 3 8.20 5.39 -37.21
CA PHE A 3 7.35 5.18 -36.04
C PHE A 3 7.05 3.69 -35.80
N PHE A 4 6.95 2.89 -36.88
CA PHE A 4 6.80 1.44 -36.78
C PHE A 4 7.99 0.76 -36.10
N ASP A 5 9.22 1.21 -36.40
CA ASP A 5 10.44 0.66 -35.81
C ASP A 5 10.51 0.97 -34.31
N GLU A 6 10.09 2.17 -33.91
CA GLU A 6 10.02 2.59 -32.52
C GLU A 6 8.96 1.80 -31.73
N LEU A 7 7.79 1.56 -32.32
CA LEU A 7 6.75 0.72 -31.71
C LEU A 7 7.20 -0.72 -31.55
N LYS A 8 7.86 -1.29 -32.56
CA LYS A 8 8.38 -2.66 -32.52
C LYS A 8 9.42 -2.80 -31.40
N ALA A 9 10.38 -1.87 -31.34
CA ALA A 9 11.40 -1.87 -30.30
C ALA A 9 10.78 -1.79 -28.89
N SER A 10 9.83 -0.88 -28.67
CA SER A 10 9.13 -0.74 -27.39
C SER A 10 8.41 -2.03 -26.96
N LEU A 11 7.80 -2.75 -27.91
CA LEU A 11 7.11 -4.01 -27.61
C LEU A 11 8.09 -5.14 -27.27
N GLU A 12 9.21 -5.24 -27.99
CA GLU A 12 10.28 -6.20 -27.70
C GLU A 12 10.87 -5.97 -26.29
N GLU A 13 11.14 -4.71 -25.95
CA GLU A 13 11.60 -4.32 -24.62
C GLU A 13 10.59 -4.72 -23.52
N ALA A 14 9.28 -4.55 -23.77
CA ALA A 14 8.25 -4.94 -22.81
C ALA A 14 8.23 -6.47 -22.56
N VAL A 15 8.52 -7.28 -23.58
CA VAL A 15 8.63 -8.75 -23.43
C VAL A 15 9.87 -9.13 -22.63
N GLU A 16 11.01 -8.50 -22.91
CA GLU A 16 12.25 -8.73 -22.16
C GLU A 16 12.10 -8.36 -20.68
N ILE A 17 11.45 -7.24 -20.39
CA ILE A 17 11.14 -6.82 -19.02
C ILE A 17 10.24 -7.85 -18.32
N LYS A 18 9.19 -8.32 -19.00
CA LYS A 18 8.28 -9.33 -18.45
C LYS A 18 9.00 -10.64 -18.13
N ASN A 19 9.97 -11.03 -18.95
CA ASN A 19 10.75 -12.27 -18.78
C ASN A 19 11.95 -12.11 -17.83
N GLY A 20 12.18 -10.91 -17.28
CA GLY A 20 13.32 -10.63 -16.39
C GLY A 20 14.68 -10.60 -17.11
N VAL A 21 14.68 -10.52 -18.45
CA VAL A 21 15.90 -10.42 -19.26
C VAL A 21 16.45 -8.99 -19.24
N ARG A 22 15.57 -8.00 -19.03
CA ARG A 22 15.89 -6.58 -18.98
C ARG A 22 15.24 -5.93 -17.76
N GLU A 23 15.98 -5.05 -17.09
CA GLU A 23 15.43 -4.26 -15.98
C GLU A 23 14.53 -3.11 -16.51
N PRO A 24 13.37 -2.84 -15.89
CA PRO A 24 12.53 -1.72 -16.26
C PRO A 24 13.24 -0.39 -16.03
N ALA A 25 13.12 0.55 -16.97
CA ALA A 25 13.70 1.89 -16.84
C ALA A 25 13.13 2.68 -15.64
N ARG A 26 11.86 2.45 -15.29
CA ARG A 26 11.21 3.02 -14.10
C ARG A 26 10.22 2.03 -13.51
N VAL A 27 10.28 1.81 -12.20
CA VAL A 27 9.27 1.06 -11.46
C VAL A 27 8.53 2.01 -10.53
N THR A 28 7.21 2.06 -10.66
CA THR A 28 6.35 2.75 -9.68
C THR A 28 5.69 1.67 -8.82
N ARG A 29 6.17 1.51 -7.58
CA ARG A 29 5.57 0.60 -6.61
C ARG A 29 4.46 1.32 -5.85
N TYR A 30 3.30 0.69 -5.76
CA TYR A 30 2.23 1.10 -4.85
C TYR A 30 2.21 0.09 -3.70
N GLU A 31 2.89 0.43 -2.61
CA GLU A 31 2.79 -0.32 -1.36
C GLU A 31 1.39 -0.06 -0.79
N LEU A 32 0.46 -0.98 -1.02
CA LEU A 32 -0.83 -0.97 -0.35
C LEU A 32 -0.60 -1.48 1.07
N ALA A 33 -0.82 -0.61 2.06
CA ALA A 33 -0.75 -1.01 3.45
C ALA A 33 -1.82 -2.08 3.72
N ASP A 34 -1.38 -3.30 4.07
CA ASP A 34 -2.29 -4.35 4.54
C ASP A 34 -2.75 -4.02 5.97
N VAL A 35 -3.84 -3.26 6.04
CA VAL A 35 -4.44 -2.81 7.30
C VAL A 35 -4.81 -3.99 8.19
N LYS A 36 -5.22 -5.12 7.60
CA LYS A 36 -5.60 -6.32 8.35
C LYS A 36 -4.38 -6.96 9.00
N ALA A 37 -3.27 -7.06 8.27
CA ALA A 37 -2.01 -7.56 8.82
C ALA A 37 -1.49 -6.65 9.94
N ILE A 38 -1.50 -5.32 9.73
CA ILE A 38 -1.11 -4.35 10.76
C ILE A 38 -1.96 -4.51 12.02
N ARG A 39 -3.30 -4.60 11.87
CA ARG A 39 -4.20 -4.79 13.00
C ARG A 39 -3.95 -6.11 13.74
N ALA A 40 -3.74 -7.19 13.00
CA ALA A 40 -3.47 -8.50 13.57
C ALA A 40 -2.15 -8.51 14.36
N GLN A 41 -1.12 -7.84 13.86
CA GLN A 41 0.16 -7.69 14.55
C GLN A 41 0.02 -6.91 15.87
N LEU A 42 -0.87 -5.92 15.91
CA LEU A 42 -1.16 -5.13 17.12
C LEU A 42 -2.09 -5.87 18.11
N ASN A 43 -2.70 -6.98 17.70
CA ASN A 43 -3.68 -7.75 18.48
C ASN A 43 -4.86 -6.91 19.00
N VAL A 44 -5.39 -6.03 18.13
CA VAL A 44 -6.55 -5.18 18.45
C VAL A 44 -7.76 -5.50 17.57
N SER A 45 -8.94 -5.16 18.05
CA SER A 45 -10.18 -5.24 17.29
C SER A 45 -10.27 -4.12 16.23
N GLN A 46 -11.15 -4.31 15.24
CA GLN A 46 -11.39 -3.29 14.20
C GLN A 46 -11.94 -1.98 14.80
N SER A 47 -12.74 -2.06 15.87
CA SER A 47 -13.31 -0.90 16.55
C SER A 47 -12.27 -0.13 17.35
N GLU A 48 -11.33 -0.81 18.01
CA GLU A 48 -10.21 -0.16 18.70
C GLU A 48 -9.30 0.55 17.71
N MET A 49 -8.94 -0.11 16.61
CA MET A 49 -8.13 0.51 15.56
C MET A 49 -8.83 1.74 14.96
N ALA A 50 -10.13 1.65 14.72
CA ALA A 50 -10.93 2.78 14.21
C ALA A 50 -10.89 3.97 15.16
N LYS A 51 -11.06 3.74 16.47
CA LYS A 51 -10.98 4.78 17.51
C LYS A 51 -9.62 5.46 17.54
N VAL A 52 -8.53 4.68 17.60
CA VAL A 52 -7.15 5.22 17.67
C VAL A 52 -6.79 6.02 16.42
N LEU A 53 -7.24 5.58 15.25
CA LEU A 53 -6.98 6.29 13.99
C LEU A 53 -7.95 7.45 13.74
N GLY A 54 -8.94 7.69 14.60
CA GLY A 54 -9.96 8.73 14.39
C GLY A 54 -10.84 8.48 13.16
N THR A 55 -11.09 7.21 12.81
CA THR A 55 -11.88 6.81 11.64
C THR A 55 -13.11 6.00 12.04
N SER A 56 -14.03 5.80 11.10
CA SER A 56 -15.18 4.93 11.33
C SER A 56 -14.82 3.44 11.21
N LEU A 57 -15.56 2.58 11.90
CA LEU A 57 -15.43 1.12 11.78
C LEU A 57 -15.58 0.66 10.30
N ASP A 58 -16.49 1.29 9.55
CA ASP A 58 -16.69 0.98 8.13
C ASP A 58 -15.50 1.37 7.26
N THR A 59 -14.74 2.40 7.65
CA THR A 59 -13.49 2.77 6.97
C THR A 59 -12.46 1.66 7.13
N ILE A 60 -12.24 1.16 8.35
CA ILE A 60 -11.32 0.03 8.61
C ILE A 60 -11.77 -1.21 7.85
N LYS A 61 -13.06 -1.58 7.90
CA LYS A 61 -13.59 -2.72 7.12
C LYS A 61 -13.38 -2.53 5.62
N SER A 62 -13.60 -1.32 5.10
CA SER A 62 -13.42 -1.01 3.68
C SER A 62 -11.96 -1.13 3.25
N TRP A 63 -11.01 -0.80 4.14
CA TRP A 63 -9.57 -0.98 3.90
C TRP A 63 -9.15 -2.45 3.98
N GLU A 64 -9.58 -3.18 5.01
CA GLU A 64 -9.25 -4.60 5.17
C GLU A 64 -9.83 -5.50 4.06
N THR A 65 -10.93 -5.08 3.43
CA THR A 65 -11.55 -5.80 2.31
C THR A 65 -11.08 -5.32 0.94
N GLY A 66 -10.24 -4.28 0.88
CA GLY A 66 -9.73 -3.70 -0.37
C GLY A 66 -10.77 -2.92 -1.18
N ARG A 67 -11.98 -2.66 -0.66
CA ARG A 67 -12.99 -1.82 -1.34
C ARG A 67 -12.50 -0.38 -1.51
N ARG A 68 -11.73 0.11 -0.54
CA ARG A 68 -11.00 1.39 -0.60
C ARG A 68 -9.61 1.14 -0.02
N ASN A 69 -8.65 1.98 -0.38
CA ASN A 69 -7.32 1.93 0.20
C ASN A 69 -7.08 3.17 1.05
N PRO A 70 -6.30 3.07 2.14
CA PRO A 70 -5.85 4.24 2.87
C PRO A 70 -4.97 5.10 1.94
N THR A 71 -5.19 6.42 1.95
CA THR A 71 -4.43 7.37 1.14
C THR A 71 -3.97 8.55 1.99
N GLY A 72 -3.05 9.37 1.47
CA GLY A 72 -2.59 10.59 2.13
C GLY A 72 -2.01 10.34 3.52
N LEU A 73 -2.54 11.05 4.53
CA LEU A 73 -2.07 10.95 5.91
C LEU A 73 -2.34 9.56 6.52
N ALA A 74 -3.49 8.95 6.24
CA ALA A 74 -3.83 7.63 6.77
C ALA A 74 -2.83 6.56 6.32
N ALA A 75 -2.43 6.59 5.04
CA ALA A 75 -1.41 5.68 4.52
C ALA A 75 -0.05 5.88 5.21
N LYS A 76 0.36 7.14 5.44
CA LYS A 76 1.59 7.46 6.15
C LYS A 76 1.56 6.97 7.59
N VAL A 77 0.46 7.21 8.31
CA VAL A 77 0.30 6.76 9.71
C VAL A 77 0.35 5.23 9.79
N LEU A 78 -0.35 4.53 8.90
CA LEU A 78 -0.32 3.06 8.84
C LEU A 78 1.09 2.53 8.53
N ALA A 79 1.82 3.16 7.60
CA ALA A 79 3.21 2.81 7.33
C ALA A 79 4.12 3.04 8.55
N THR A 80 3.93 4.15 9.29
CA THR A 80 4.67 4.42 10.53
C THR A 80 4.36 3.38 11.60
N ILE A 81 3.09 3.01 11.77
CA ILE A 81 2.68 1.95 12.70
C ILE A 81 3.29 0.59 12.31
N GLN A 82 3.31 0.27 11.01
CA GLN A 82 3.92 -0.95 10.50
C GLN A 82 5.43 -0.99 10.79
N ALA A 83 6.13 0.13 10.62
CA ALA A 83 7.55 0.25 10.92
C ALA A 83 7.85 0.28 12.43
N ASN A 84 6.97 0.86 13.24
CA ASN A 84 7.09 0.97 14.69
C ASN A 84 5.74 0.70 15.39
N PRO A 85 5.45 -0.56 15.76
CA PRO A 85 4.18 -0.93 16.40
C PRO A 85 3.89 -0.19 17.73
N LYS A 86 4.93 0.28 18.45
CA LYS A 86 4.75 1.03 19.70
C LYS A 86 4.05 2.37 19.49
N PHE A 87 4.21 2.97 18.30
CA PHE A 87 3.57 4.24 17.93
C PHE A 87 2.04 4.16 18.02
N PHE A 88 1.45 2.98 17.79
CA PHE A 88 0.01 2.78 17.95
C PHE A 88 -0.45 3.04 19.40
N GLN A 89 0.34 2.65 20.40
CA GLN A 89 0.01 2.89 21.80
C GLN A 89 0.12 4.37 22.18
N GLU A 90 1.07 5.10 21.59
CA GLU A 90 1.20 6.54 21.78
C GLU A 90 0.00 7.30 21.21
N LEU A 91 -0.48 6.87 20.03
CA LEU A 91 -1.73 7.39 19.44
C LEU A 91 -2.95 7.08 20.30
N ALA A 92 -3.00 5.88 20.89
CA ALA A 92 -4.12 5.47 21.74
C ALA A 92 -4.19 6.21 23.09
N ALA A 93 -3.10 6.87 23.49
CA ALA A 93 -3.01 7.63 24.74
C ALA A 93 -3.46 9.10 24.63
N HIS A 94 -3.76 9.58 23.41
CA HIS A 94 -4.31 10.90 23.13
C HIS A 94 -5.84 10.87 23.09
#